data_AF-A0A3Q0L7D6-F1
#
_entry.id   AF-A0A3Q0L7D6-F1
#
_cell.length_a   1.000
_cell.length_b   1.000
_cell.length_c   1.000
_cell.angle_alpha   90.00
_cell.angle_beta   90.00
_cell.angle_gamma   90.00
#
_symmetry.space_group_name_H-M   'P 1'
#
loop_
_entity.id
_entity.type
_entity.pdbx_description
1 polymer ?
#
loop_
_entity_poly.entity_id
_entity_poly.type
_entity_poly.pdbx_seq_one_letter_code
_entity_poly.pdbx_strand_id
1 'polypeptide(L)' 'MPKLHGSNKHWKKRYGYHKRSLSETAMYRVKQLLGGRLSLKNYNAQVGEIYAMIEALNKLTGLGMPKTCRIG' A
#
# COMPACT_ATOMS: atom_id res chain seq x y z
N MET A 1 -23.09 10.32 25.97
CA MET A 1 -21.96 9.59 25.36
C MET A 1 -20.76 10.54 25.23
N PRO A 2 -19.75 10.51 26.13
CA PRO A 2 -18.61 11.41 26.06
C PRO A 2 -17.71 11.04 24.87
N LYS A 3 -17.40 12.00 24.00
CA LYS A 3 -16.53 11.80 22.83
C LYS A 3 -15.05 11.91 23.24
N LEU A 4 -14.34 10.78 23.25
CA LEU A 4 -12.90 10.66 23.53
C LEU A 4 -12.04 11.17 22.35
N HIS A 5 -12.05 12.48 22.07
CA HIS A 5 -11.24 13.04 20.96
C HIS A 5 -9.73 13.03 21.23
N GLY A 6 -9.29 13.01 22.50
CA GLY A 6 -7.85 13.09 22.87
C GLY A 6 -7.08 11.75 22.81
N SER A 7 -7.71 10.65 23.23
CA SER A 7 -7.07 9.32 23.29
C SER A 7 -6.73 8.77 21.90
N ASN A 8 -7.58 9.05 20.91
CA ASN A 8 -7.46 8.53 19.56
C ASN A 8 -6.21 9.06 18.82
N LYS A 9 -5.82 10.34 19.03
CA LYS A 9 -4.59 10.89 18.43
C LYS A 9 -3.33 10.20 18.96
N HIS A 10 -3.28 9.94 20.26
CA HIS A 10 -2.16 9.27 20.90
C HIS A 10 -2.02 7.82 20.41
N TRP A 11 -3.13 7.10 20.35
CA TRP A 11 -3.18 5.74 19.81
C TRP A 11 -2.73 5.69 18.34
N LYS A 12 -3.27 6.56 17.48
CA LYS A 12 -2.87 6.65 16.06
C LYS A 12 -1.37 6.90 15.87
N LYS A 13 -0.77 7.74 16.72
CA LYS A 13 0.68 8.02 16.67
C LYS A 13 1.49 6.81 17.14
N ARG A 14 1.12 6.20 18.28
CA ARG A 14 1.82 5.05 18.87
C ARG A 14 1.90 3.86 17.91
N TYR A 15 0.81 3.57 17.20
CA TYR A 15 0.74 2.42 16.29
C TYR A 15 1.06 2.78 14.83
N GLY A 16 1.56 3.98 14.55
CA GLY A 16 1.95 4.37 13.20
C GLY A 16 0.80 4.43 12.19
N TYR A 17 -0.43 4.64 12.66
CA TYR A 17 -1.65 4.61 11.85
C TYR A 17 -1.58 5.54 10.64
N HIS A 18 -0.97 6.72 10.80
CA HIS A 18 -0.82 7.68 9.69
C HIS A 18 0.07 7.12 8.57
N LYS A 19 1.16 6.42 8.92
CA LYS A 19 2.04 5.79 7.93
C LYS A 19 1.32 4.65 7.21
N ARG A 20 0.57 3.83 7.94
CA ARG A 20 -0.25 2.75 7.37
C ARG A 20 -1.32 3.28 6.41
N SER A 21 -2.03 4.35 6.80
CA SER A 21 -3.05 4.97 5.95
C SER A 21 -2.47 5.56 4.67
N LEU A 22 -1.25 6.12 4.70
CA LEU A 22 -0.55 6.59 3.51
C LEU A 22 -0.18 5.44 2.56
N SER A 23 0.34 4.32 3.08
CA SER A 23 0.67 3.16 2.25
C SER A 23 -0.57 2.46 1.69
N GLU A 24 -1.66 2.35 2.46
CA GLU A 24 -2.96 1.85 1.97
C GLU A 24 -3.51 2.74 0.84
N THR A 25 -3.41 4.07 0.98
CA THR A 25 -3.82 5.02 -0.05
C THR A 25 -2.96 4.91 -1.32
N ALA A 26 -1.64 4.74 -1.17
CA ALA A 26 -0.74 4.53 -2.30
C ALA A 26 -1.07 3.22 -3.05
N MET A 27 -1.32 2.13 -2.32
CA MET A 27 -1.74 0.84 -2.88
C MET A 27 -3.08 0.94 -3.62
N TYR A 28 -4.05 1.67 -3.07
CA TYR A 28 -5.33 1.93 -3.74
C TYR A 28 -5.12 2.65 -5.08
N ARG A 29 -4.25 3.67 -5.13
CA ARG A 29 -3.91 4.38 -6.38
C ARG A 29 -3.25 3.44 -7.40
N VAL A 30 -2.31 2.60 -6.96
CA VAL A 30 -1.69 1.58 -7.82
C VAL A 30 -2.75 0.62 -8.39
N LYS A 31 -3.68 0.15 -7.55
CA LYS A 31 -4.77 -0.73 -7.99
C LYS A 31 -5.73 -0.05 -8.98
N GLN A 32 -6.03 1.22 -8.80
CA GLN A 32 -6.85 2.00 -9.73
C GLN A 32 -6.15 2.22 -11.07
N LEU A 33 -4.84 2.51 -11.06
CA LEU A 33 -4.03 2.61 -12.29
C LEU A 33 -4.00 1.27 -13.05
N LEU A 34 -3.88 0.16 -12.31
CA LEU A 34 -3.86 -1.20 -12.87
C LEU A 34 -5.22 -1.67 -13.41
N GLY A 35 -6.31 -1.33 -12.75
CA GLY A 35 -7.65 -1.83 -13.08
C GLY A 35 -8.38 -1.04 -14.18
N GLY A 36 -7.88 0.15 -14.55
CA GLY A 36 -8.62 1.11 -15.37
C GLY A 36 -8.44 1.01 -16.89
N ARG A 37 -7.28 0.56 -17.38
CA ARG A 37 -6.98 0.32 -18.80
C ARG A 37 -5.50 0.00 -18.94
N LEU A 38 -5.16 -1.14 -19.53
CA LEU A 38 -3.87 -1.29 -20.22
C LEU A 38 -3.90 -0.28 -21.38
N SER A 39 -3.40 0.93 -21.12
CA SER A 39 -3.58 2.12 -21.97
C SER A 39 -2.87 1.98 -23.33
N LEU A 40 -1.94 1.04 -23.42
CA LEU A 40 -1.09 0.84 -24.58
C LEU A 40 -1.81 -0.03 -25.61
N LYS A 41 -1.96 0.47 -26.84
CA LYS A 41 -2.52 -0.28 -27.98
C LYS A 41 -1.67 -1.48 -28.42
N ASN A 42 -0.43 -1.61 -27.91
CA ASN A 42 0.54 -2.65 -28.29
C ASN A 42 0.81 -3.59 -27.11
N TYR A 43 0.56 -4.89 -27.33
CA TYR A 43 0.73 -5.96 -26.33
C TYR A 43 2.10 -5.95 -25.65
N ASN A 44 3.19 -5.77 -26.40
CA ASN A 44 4.54 -5.77 -25.84
C ASN A 44 4.77 -4.63 -24.85
N ALA A 45 4.13 -3.48 -25.10
CA ALA A 45 4.21 -2.33 -24.21
C ALA A 45 3.37 -2.55 -22.94
N GLN A 46 2.22 -3.25 -23.05
CA GLN A 46 1.42 -3.67 -21.90
C GLN A 46 2.17 -4.66 -21.00
N VAL A 47 2.91 -5.62 -21.60
CA VAL A 47 3.73 -6.57 -20.84
C VAL A 47 4.81 -5.83 -20.04
N GLY A 48 5.50 -4.87 -20.65
CA GLY A 48 6.48 -4.04 -19.94
C GLY A 48 5.88 -3.21 -18.79
N GLU A 49 4.69 -2.66 -19.00
CA GLU A 49 3.96 -1.90 -17.99
C GLU A 49 3.59 -2.77 -16.77
N ILE A 50 3.07 -3.97 -17.02
CA ILE A 50 2.72 -4.95 -15.98
C ILE A 50 3.96 -5.38 -15.19
N TYR A 51 5.09 -5.66 -15.86
CA TYR A 51 6.32 -6.06 -15.18
C TYR A 51 6.85 -4.97 -14.24
N ALA A 52 6.91 -3.72 -14.71
CA ALA A 52 7.34 -2.59 -13.87
C ALA A 52 6.42 -2.40 -12.66
N MET A 53 5.13 -2.61 -12.84
CA MET A 53 4.13 -2.52 -11.76
C MET A 53 4.28 -3.65 -10.73
N ILE A 54 4.48 -4.90 -11.18
CA ILE A 54 4.74 -6.04 -10.29
C ILE A 54 6.03 -5.80 -9.49
N GLU A 55 7.09 -5.30 -10.13
CA GLU A 55 8.34 -4.98 -9.45
C GLU A 55 8.15 -3.91 -8.37
N ALA A 56 7.43 -2.82 -8.69
CA ALA A 56 7.11 -1.78 -7.72
C ALA A 56 6.26 -2.32 -6.55
N LEU A 57 5.27 -3.17 -6.84
CA LEU A 57 4.42 -3.78 -5.84
C LEU A 57 5.19 -4.73 -4.91
N ASN A 58 6.09 -5.54 -5.45
CA ASN A 58 6.94 -6.44 -4.68
C ASN A 58 7.88 -5.66 -3.74
N LYS A 59 8.50 -4.57 -4.22
CA LYS A 59 9.32 -3.68 -3.39
C LYS A 59 8.49 -3.06 -2.25
N LEU A 60 7.29 -2.56 -2.54
CA LEU A 60 6.40 -1.99 -1.51
C LEU A 60 5.96 -3.03 -0.49
N THR A 61 5.64 -4.25 -0.94
CA THR A 61 5.24 -5.35 -0.06
C THR A 61 6.39 -5.76 0.85
N GLY A 62 7.61 -5.87 0.32
CA GLY A 62 8.81 -6.14 1.11
C GLY A 62 9.11 -5.07 2.16
N LEU A 63 8.90 -3.79 1.84
CA LEU A 63 9.04 -2.69 2.81
C LEU A 63 7.96 -2.68 3.89
N GLY A 64 6.76 -3.15 3.57
CA GLY A 64 5.62 -3.22 4.49
C GLY A 64 5.55 -4.49 5.34
N MET A 65 6.34 -5.52 5.01
CA MET A 65 6.29 -6.81 5.69
C MET A 65 6.93 -6.73 7.08
N PRO A 66 6.19 -6.97 8.17
CA PRO A 66 6.78 -7.02 9.50
C PRO A 66 7.71 -8.23 9.61
N LYS A 67 8.87 -8.06 10.25
CA LYS A 67 9.75 -9.19 10.60
C LYS A 67 9.02 -10.03 11.64
N THR A 68 8.51 -11.19 11.23
CA THR A 68 7.89 -12.16 12.13
C THR A 68 9.00 -13.02 12.74
N CYS A 69 9.09 -13.03 14.07
CA CYS A 69 9.92 -13.99 14.80
C CYS A 69 9.03 -15.10 15.33
N ARG A 70 9.50 -16.35 15.24
CA ARG A 70 8.84 -17.48 15.90
C ARG A 70 8.98 -17.28 17.41
N ILE A 71 7.86 -17.21 18.12
CA ILE A 71 7.86 -17.19 19.59
C ILE A 71 7.99 -18.65 20.00
N GLY A 72 9.17 -18.99 20.55
CA GLY A 72 9.41 -20.24 21.26
C GLY A 72 9.04 -20.12 22.73
#